data_AF-A0A6L8UKC7-F1
#
_entry.id   AF-A0A6L8UKC7-F1
#
_cell.length_a   1.000
_cell.length_b   1.000
_cell.length_c   1.000
_cell.angle_alpha   90.00
_cell.angle_beta   90.00
_cell.angle_gamma   90.00
#
_symmetry.space_group_name_H-M   'P 1'
#
loop_
_entity.id
_entity.type
_entity.pdbx_description
1 polymer ?
#
loop_
_entity_poly.entity_id
_entity_poly.type
_entity_poly.pdbx_seq_one_letter_code
_entity_poly.pdbx_strand_id
1 'polypeptide(L)' 'MGSSPVLIKRVFRFYYDGFRSMSWWGKRVWIIILIKLFIIFIILKLFFFRNFLNEKFDNEKQKSEFVLDQLINSK' A
#
# COMPACT_ATOMS: atom_id res chain seq x y z
N MET A 1 -6.18 -33.03 -21.43
CA MET A 1 -6.45 -33.21 -19.98
C MET A 1 -6.02 -31.94 -19.27
N GLY A 2 -6.90 -30.96 -19.12
CA GLY A 2 -7.97 -31.00 -18.14
C GLY A 2 -7.44 -30.42 -16.84
N SER A 3 -7.15 -29.12 -16.89
CA SER A 3 -6.51 -28.32 -15.85
C SER A 3 -7.08 -28.64 -14.47
N SER A 4 -6.25 -28.54 -13.44
CA SER A 4 -6.64 -28.67 -12.03
C SER A 4 -6.84 -27.28 -11.38
N PRO A 5 -7.82 -26.45 -11.80
CA PRO A 5 -8.18 -25.23 -11.08
C PRO A 5 -9.05 -25.53 -9.87
N VAL A 6 -9.36 -26.82 -9.60
CA VAL A 6 -10.28 -27.24 -8.53
C VAL A 6 -9.74 -26.91 -7.14
N LEU A 7 -8.43 -27.01 -6.92
CA LEU A 7 -7.82 -26.70 -5.63
C LEU A 7 -7.87 -25.20 -5.33
N ILE A 8 -7.46 -24.37 -6.30
CA ILE A 8 -7.50 -22.91 -6.17
C ILE A 8 -8.95 -22.43 -6.00
N LYS A 9 -9.90 -22.96 -6.78
CA LYS A 9 -11.32 -22.65 -6.64
C LYS A 9 -11.88 -23.08 -5.29
N ARG A 10 -11.44 -24.22 -4.74
CA ARG A 10 -11.87 -24.71 -3.43
C ARG A 10 -11.30 -23.86 -2.29
N VAL A 11 -10.03 -23.48 -2.35
CA VAL A 11 -9.40 -22.57 -1.37
C VAL A 11 -10.04 -21.19 -1.41
N PHE A 12 -10.26 -20.64 -2.62
CA PHE A 12 -10.97 -19.37 -2.78
C PHE A 12 -12.39 -19.43 -2.23
N ARG A 13 -13.14 -20.50 -2.54
CA ARG A 13 -14.50 -20.69 -2.02
C ARG A 13 -14.49 -20.81 -0.50
N PHE A 14 -13.56 -21.55 0.09
CA PHE A 14 -13.44 -21.66 1.55
C PHE A 14 -13.17 -20.30 2.22
N TYR A 15 -12.27 -19.50 1.66
CA TYR A 15 -12.00 -18.15 2.18
C TYR A 15 -13.21 -17.22 2.03
N TYR A 16 -13.85 -17.24 0.87
CA TYR A 16 -15.06 -16.46 0.61
C TYR A 16 -16.23 -16.87 1.51
N ASP A 17 -16.43 -18.18 1.70
CA ASP A 17 -17.52 -18.72 2.50
C ASP A 17 -17.29 -18.45 3.99
N GLY A 18 -16.06 -18.60 4.49
CA GLY A 18 -15.68 -18.21 5.85
C GLY A 18 -15.83 -16.71 6.13
N PHE A 19 -15.52 -15.87 5.13
CA PHE A 19 -15.75 -14.43 5.22
C PHE A 19 -17.24 -14.07 5.21
N ARG A 20 -18.05 -14.77 4.42
CA ARG A 20 -19.50 -14.57 4.33
C ARG A 20 -20.23 -15.06 5.58
N SER A 21 -19.83 -16.21 6.11
CA SER A 21 -20.35 -16.85 7.32
C SER A 21 -19.91 -16.14 8.61
N MET A 22 -19.02 -15.16 8.50
CA MET A 22 -18.54 -14.40 9.66
C MET A 22 -19.71 -13.67 10.34
N SER A 23 -19.87 -13.91 11.64
CA SER A 23 -20.88 -13.28 12.48
C SER A 23 -20.77 -11.74 12.42
N TRP A 24 -21.88 -11.05 12.70
CA TRP A 24 -21.98 -9.58 12.67
C TRP A 24 -20.81 -8.86 13.35
N TRP A 25 -20.26 -9.44 14.41
CA TRP A 25 -19.09 -8.91 15.12
C TRP A 25 -17.82 -8.91 14.25
N GLY A 26 -17.53 -10.00 13.53
CA GLY A 26 -16.34 -10.13 12.68
C GLY A 26 -16.38 -9.21 11.48
N LYS A 27 -17.54 -9.03 10.85
CA LYS A 27 -17.73 -8.06 9.74
C LYS A 27 -17.43 -6.63 10.19
N ARG A 28 -17.86 -6.23 11.38
CA ARG A 28 -17.55 -4.91 11.95
C ARG A 28 -16.06 -4.72 12.18
N VAL A 29 -15.39 -5.72 12.77
CA VAL A 29 -13.94 -5.67 12.98
C VAL A 29 -13.19 -5.58 11.65
N TRP A 30 -13.60 -6.34 10.64
CA TRP A 30 -12.96 -6.29 9.33
C TRP A 30 -13.12 -4.92 8.65
N ILE A 31 -14.30 -4.31 8.74
CA ILE A 31 -14.53 -2.94 8.27
C ILE A 31 -13.63 -1.95 9.02
N ILE A 32 -13.49 -2.09 10.34
CA ILE A 32 -12.59 -1.25 11.14
C ILE A 32 -11.14 -1.38 10.67
N ILE A 33 -10.67 -2.60 10.41
CA ILE A 33 -9.31 -2.87 9.90
C ILE A 33 -9.12 -2.21 8.53
N LEU A 34 -10.09 -2.37 7.62
CA LEU A 34 -10.04 -1.80 6.28
C LEU A 34 -10.00 -0.26 6.31
N ILE A 35 -10.84 0.35 7.15
CA ILE A 35 -10.84 1.80 7.38
C ILE A 35 -9.50 2.25 7.95
N LYS A 36 -8.98 1.55 8.96
CA LYS A 36 -7.70 1.90 9.59
C LYS A 36 -6.55 1.80 8.60
N LEU A 37 -6.53 0.76 7.76
CA LEU A 37 -5.55 0.59 6.68
C LEU A 37 -5.63 1.76 5.69
N PHE A 38 -6.84 2.15 5.29
CA PHE A 38 -7.06 3.27 4.37
C PHE A 38 -6.60 4.60 4.97
N ILE A 39 -6.92 4.86 6.24
CA ILE A 39 -6.47 6.04 6.98
C ILE A 39 -4.94 6.09 7.07
N ILE A 40 -4.29 4.98 7.41
CA ILE A 40 -2.81 4.90 7.45
C ILE A 40 -2.23 5.13 6.06
N PHE A 41 -2.82 4.57 5.01
CA PHE A 41 -2.38 4.79 3.64
C PHE A 41 -2.52 6.26 3.23
N ILE A 42 -3.63 6.93 3.58
CA ILE A 42 -3.81 8.35 3.32
C ILE A 42 -2.86 9.21 4.14
N ILE A 43 -2.68 8.93 5.44
CA ILE A 43 -1.78 9.69 6.30
C ILE A 43 -0.35 9.49 5.82
N LEU A 44 0.11 8.25 5.59
CA LEU A 44 1.41 7.99 5.00
C LEU A 44 1.52 8.70 3.66
N LYS A 45 0.55 8.59 2.75
CA LYS A 45 0.62 9.26 1.46
C LYS A 45 0.69 10.78 1.60
N LEU A 46 -0.15 11.38 2.43
CA LEU A 46 -0.25 12.83 2.58
C LEU A 46 0.93 13.38 3.37
N PHE A 47 1.31 12.74 4.47
CA PHE A 47 2.42 13.14 5.34
C PHE A 47 3.76 12.74 4.73
N PHE A 48 3.99 11.47 4.37
CA PHE A 48 5.24 11.04 3.75
C PHE A 48 5.50 11.80 2.45
N PHE A 49 4.53 11.96 1.53
CA PHE A 49 4.82 12.72 0.31
C PHE A 49 4.85 14.24 0.51
N ARG A 50 3.99 14.85 1.34
CA ARG A 50 4.12 16.31 1.58
C ARG A 50 5.33 16.65 2.42
N ASN A 51 5.68 15.94 3.49
CA ASN A 51 6.92 16.21 4.22
C ASN A 51 8.14 15.81 3.39
N PHE A 52 8.14 14.70 2.67
CA PHE A 52 9.29 14.35 1.82
C PHE A 52 9.53 15.38 0.70
N LEU A 53 8.48 15.98 0.14
CA LEU A 53 8.60 17.07 -0.82
C LEU A 53 8.92 18.39 -0.09
N ASN A 54 8.09 18.86 0.84
CA ASN A 54 8.25 20.18 1.47
C ASN A 54 9.50 20.30 2.36
N GLU A 55 9.97 19.24 3.01
CA GLU A 55 11.15 19.27 3.88
C GLU A 55 12.47 19.32 3.09
N LYS A 56 12.40 19.21 1.76
CA LYS A 56 13.53 19.55 0.90
C LYS A 56 13.43 20.96 0.27
N PHE A 57 12.26 21.58 0.22
CA PHE A 57 12.03 22.87 -0.48
C PHE A 57 12.24 24.13 0.38
N ASP A 58 13.27 24.17 1.21
CA ASP A 58 13.85 25.49 1.57
C ASP A 58 14.89 25.92 0.50
N ASN A 59 15.41 24.98 -0.33
CA ASN A 59 16.24 25.25 -1.52
C ASN A 59 16.46 24.01 -2.46
N GLU A 60 15.41 23.27 -2.85
CA GLU A 60 15.56 22.00 -3.64
C GLU A 60 16.26 22.10 -4.99
N LYS A 61 16.27 23.26 -5.64
CA LYS A 61 16.87 23.39 -6.97
C LYS A 61 18.38 23.09 -6.94
N GLN A 62 19.09 23.54 -5.91
CA GLN A 62 20.54 23.39 -5.82
C GLN A 62 20.98 21.97 -5.43
N LYS A 63 20.21 21.25 -4.61
CA LYS A 63 20.55 19.88 -4.19
C LYS A 63 20.28 18.84 -5.28
N SER A 64 19.19 19.02 -6.04
CA SER A 64 18.87 18.12 -7.15
C SER A 64 19.91 18.23 -8.26
N GLU A 65 20.38 19.45 -8.56
CA GLU A 65 21.44 19.69 -9.52
C GLU A 65 22.79 19.11 -9.04
N PHE A 66 23.11 19.22 -7.75
CA PHE A 66 24.32 18.62 -7.17
C PHE A 66 24.31 17.08 -7.18
N VAL A 67 23.17 16.44 -6.89
CA VAL A 67 23.07 14.97 -6.92
C VAL A 67 23.07 14.44 -8.36
N LEU A 68 22.45 15.15 -9.30
CA LEU A 68 22.53 14.83 -10.73
C LEU A 68 23.95 14.94 -11.25
N ASP A 69 24.68 16.00 -10.87
CA ASP A 69 26.08 16.18 -11.24
C ASP A 69 26.96 15.05 -10.67
N GLN A 70 26.74 14.65 -9.42
CA GLN A 70 27.46 13.51 -8.81
C GLN A 70 27.14 12.16 -9.48
N LEU A 71 25.91 11.93 -9.94
CA LEU A 71 25.53 10.68 -10.61
C LEU A 71 25.99 10.63 -12.07
N ILE A 72 26.09 11.78 -12.75
CA ILE A 72 26.55 11.88 -14.14
C ILE A 72 28.09 11.91 -14.22
N ASN A 73 28.76 12.47 -13.21
CA ASN A 73 30.22 12.68 -13.20
C ASN A 73 30.99 11.65 -12.35
N SER A 74 30.30 10.61 -11.83
CA SER A 74 30.98 9.47 -11.24
C SER A 74 31.64 8.62 -12.34
N LYS A 75 32.87 9.02 -12.70
CA LYS A 75 33.79 8.28 -13.56
C LYS A 75 34.21 6.95 -12.94
#